data_AF-A0A660RDH8-F1
#
_entry.id   AF-A0A660RDH8-F1
#
_cell.length_a   1.000
_cell.length_b   1.000
_cell.length_c   1.000
_cell.angle_alpha   90.00
_cell.angle_beta   90.00
_cell.angle_gamma   90.00
#
_symmetry.space_group_name_H-M   'P 1'
#
loop_
_entity.id
_entity.type
_entity.pdbx_description
1 polymer ?
#
loop_
_entity_poly.entity_id
_entity_poly.type
_entity_poly.pdbx_seq_one_letter_code
_entity_poly.pdbx_strand_id
1 'polypeptide(L)'
;LKYIHRNSGVILSLEKSGYVEKEGGRISQVVEDDIVRKAKRWGVDAVKLLIYWSDNVSEEVKDHQRDLVKKMGEMALESDILYILEILTYGVSESEKTKAVLSALKEFSRDDYHVDLFKVEPVVREESHGLSRDYIFDVTGGKPWVILSGGMDVETFKKIVELNCELGASGVLAGRVIWKDSVRYVDDPDRMDLFLKTTGVRNVEIIRRAMSLALPYHQTPYYKDIMIS
;
A
#
# COMPACT_ATOMS: atom_id res chain seq x y z
N LEU A 1 7.79 16.60 -14.62
CA LEU A 1 8.74 15.96 -13.68
C LEU A 1 10.00 15.52 -14.45
N LYS A 2 11.10 16.29 -14.40
CA LYS A 2 12.29 16.14 -15.28
C LYS A 2 13.06 14.81 -15.10
N TYR A 3 13.00 14.21 -13.91
CA TYR A 3 13.81 13.06 -13.53
C TYR A 3 13.03 11.74 -13.45
N ILE A 4 11.77 11.72 -13.89
CA ILE A 4 10.94 10.51 -13.90
C ILE A 4 11.02 9.86 -15.27
N HIS A 5 11.29 8.57 -15.30
CA HIS A 5 11.37 7.81 -16.54
C HIS A 5 10.00 7.77 -17.24
N ARG A 6 9.98 7.90 -18.57
CA ARG A 6 8.73 8.01 -19.37
C ARG A 6 7.74 6.84 -19.24
N ASN A 7 8.23 5.68 -18.78
CA ASN A 7 7.42 4.47 -18.56
C ASN A 7 7.10 4.25 -17.08
N SER A 8 7.19 5.30 -16.25
CA SER A 8 6.93 5.22 -14.81
C SER A 8 5.78 6.16 -14.45
N GLY A 9 4.74 5.59 -13.84
CA GLY A 9 3.68 6.37 -13.21
C GLY A 9 4.14 7.03 -11.91
N VAL A 10 3.39 8.05 -11.49
CA VAL A 10 3.66 8.90 -10.33
C VAL A 10 2.50 8.76 -9.36
N ILE A 11 2.81 8.34 -8.13
CA ILE A 11 1.86 8.25 -7.03
C ILE A 11 2.19 9.35 -6.03
N LEU A 12 1.19 10.16 -5.64
CA LEU A 12 1.34 11.22 -4.64
C LEU A 12 0.72 10.81 -3.30
N SER A 13 1.49 10.89 -2.21
CA SER A 13 0.96 10.77 -0.85
C SER A 13 0.08 11.96 -0.48
N LEU A 14 -1.07 11.68 0.13
CA LEU A 14 -2.03 12.67 0.60
C LEU A 14 -1.84 13.04 2.07
N GLU A 15 -1.31 12.11 2.86
CA GLU A 15 -1.13 12.27 4.30
C GLU A 15 0.06 13.16 4.69
N LYS A 16 -0.04 13.81 5.84
CA LYS A 16 1.13 14.27 6.60
C LYS A 16 1.86 13.05 7.16
N SER A 17 3.19 13.14 7.26
CA SER A 17 3.98 12.09 7.90
C SER A 17 3.68 12.02 9.40
N GLY A 18 3.52 10.79 9.91
CA GLY A 18 3.19 10.54 11.32
C GLY A 18 1.69 10.55 11.58
N TYR A 19 1.32 10.79 12.83
CA TYR A 19 -0.06 10.83 13.30
C TYR A 19 -0.18 11.74 14.52
N VAL A 20 -1.40 12.19 14.82
CA VAL A 20 -1.73 12.80 16.11
C VAL A 20 -2.21 11.69 17.05
N GLU A 21 -1.59 11.58 18.23
CA GLU A 21 -2.01 10.60 19.22
C GLU A 21 -3.27 11.09 19.97
N LYS A 22 -4.26 10.21 20.12
CA LYS A 22 -5.49 10.48 20.85
C LYS A 22 -5.94 9.21 21.57
N GLU A 23 -5.81 9.21 22.90
CA GLU A 23 -6.27 8.10 23.78
C GLU A 23 -5.70 6.73 23.35
N GLY A 24 -4.41 6.67 23.01
CA GLY A 24 -3.76 5.46 22.47
C GLY A 24 -4.08 5.17 21.00
N GLY A 25 -5.03 5.88 20.42
CA GLY A 25 -5.34 5.91 19.00
C GLY A 25 -4.42 6.83 18.19
N ARG A 26 -4.39 6.60 16.87
CA ARG A 26 -3.58 7.34 15.91
C ARG A 26 -4.50 8.00 14.89
N ILE A 27 -4.47 9.33 14.82
CA ILE A 27 -5.29 10.16 13.94
C ILE A 27 -4.44 10.61 12.74
N SER A 28 -4.83 10.17 11.54
CA SER A 28 -4.20 10.56 10.28
C SER A 28 -4.71 11.93 9.83
N GLN A 29 -3.85 12.71 9.18
CA GLN A 29 -4.21 14.02 8.63
C GLN A 29 -3.70 14.14 7.21
N VAL A 30 -4.48 14.75 6.33
CA VAL A 30 -4.01 15.14 4.99
C VAL A 30 -3.15 16.39 5.05
N VAL A 31 -2.25 16.54 4.08
CA VAL A 31 -1.41 17.74 3.95
C VAL A 31 -2.28 18.99 3.80
N GLU A 32 -3.36 18.89 3.03
CA GLU A 32 -4.37 19.92 2.83
C GLU A 32 -5.67 19.31 2.28
N ASP A 33 -6.80 20.01 2.44
CA ASP A 33 -8.12 19.46 2.10
C ASP A 33 -8.34 19.21 0.60
N ASP A 34 -7.82 20.07 -0.29
CA ASP A 34 -8.01 19.98 -1.75
C ASP A 34 -6.86 19.23 -2.46
N ILE A 35 -6.07 18.44 -1.71
CA ILE A 35 -4.84 17.82 -2.23
C ILE A 35 -5.10 16.89 -3.42
N VAL A 36 -6.22 16.17 -3.46
CA VAL A 36 -6.54 15.23 -4.55
C VAL A 36 -6.78 16.00 -5.86
N ARG A 37 -7.57 17.09 -5.82
CA ARG A 37 -7.81 17.91 -7.01
C ARG A 37 -6.53 18.58 -7.50
N LYS A 38 -5.65 18.99 -6.58
CA LYS A 38 -4.31 19.50 -6.92
C LYS A 38 -3.45 18.43 -7.58
N ALA A 39 -3.45 17.21 -7.04
CA ALA A 39 -2.71 16.08 -7.60
C ALA A 39 -3.11 15.81 -9.06
N LYS A 40 -4.41 15.77 -9.35
CA LYS A 40 -4.93 15.63 -10.73
C LYS A 40 -4.44 16.77 -11.63
N ARG A 41 -4.51 18.04 -11.17
CA ARG A 41 -4.00 19.21 -11.92
C ARG A 41 -2.49 19.14 -12.17
N TRP A 42 -1.72 18.51 -11.27
CA TRP A 42 -0.28 18.29 -11.45
C TRP A 42 0.06 17.14 -12.41
N GLY A 43 -0.95 16.37 -12.84
CA GLY A 43 -0.79 15.28 -13.78
C GLY A 43 -0.13 14.05 -13.16
N VAL A 44 -0.37 13.77 -11.88
CA VAL A 44 0.04 12.48 -11.27
C VAL A 44 -0.97 11.39 -11.64
N ASP A 45 -0.52 10.14 -11.68
CA ASP A 45 -1.32 9.00 -12.15
C ASP A 45 -2.23 8.42 -11.05
N ALA A 46 -1.82 8.54 -9.79
CA ALA A 46 -2.60 8.09 -8.65
C ALA A 46 -2.32 8.93 -7.39
N VAL A 47 -3.27 8.89 -6.47
CA VAL A 47 -3.13 9.41 -5.11
C VAL A 47 -3.12 8.26 -4.12
N LYS A 48 -2.44 8.46 -3.00
CA LYS A 48 -2.32 7.45 -1.96
C LYS A 48 -2.55 8.08 -0.59
N LEU A 49 -3.42 7.47 0.21
CA LEU A 49 -3.63 7.86 1.61
C LEU A 49 -3.10 6.78 2.53
N LEU A 50 -2.28 7.13 3.52
CA LEU A 50 -1.99 6.24 4.66
C LEU A 50 -2.98 6.48 5.79
N ILE A 51 -3.53 5.39 6.33
CA ILE A 51 -4.20 5.38 7.63
C ILE A 51 -3.53 4.43 8.61
N TYR A 52 -3.67 4.75 9.90
CA TYR A 52 -3.37 3.84 10.99
C TYR A 52 -4.67 3.24 11.52
N TRP A 53 -4.81 1.93 11.45
CA TRP A 53 -6.03 1.22 11.87
C TRP A 53 -5.78 0.31 13.07
N SER A 54 -6.75 0.26 13.99
CA SER A 54 -6.77 -0.70 15.08
C SER A 54 -8.23 -0.98 15.45
N ASP A 55 -8.58 -2.24 15.68
CA ASP A 55 -9.90 -2.60 16.19
C ASP A 55 -10.02 -2.34 17.71
N ASN A 56 -8.90 -2.03 18.38
CA ASN A 56 -8.77 -1.90 19.83
C ASN A 56 -8.76 -0.44 20.33
N VAL A 57 -9.31 0.50 19.55
CA VAL A 57 -9.39 1.93 19.91
C VAL A 57 -10.83 2.42 19.90
N SER A 58 -11.05 3.63 20.44
CA SER A 58 -12.40 4.21 20.54
C SER A 58 -13.08 4.34 19.18
N GLU A 59 -14.41 4.28 19.18
CA GLU A 59 -15.19 4.43 17.94
C GLU A 59 -14.93 5.78 17.27
N GLU A 60 -14.71 6.84 18.05
CA GLU A 60 -14.36 8.16 17.53
C GLU A 60 -13.06 8.15 16.71
N VAL A 61 -12.03 7.41 17.14
CA VAL A 61 -10.78 7.27 16.38
C VAL A 61 -11.02 6.48 15.09
N LYS A 62 -11.85 5.44 15.14
CA LYS A 62 -12.20 4.65 13.95
C LYS A 62 -13.06 5.45 12.96
N ASP A 63 -14.04 6.20 13.46
CA ASP A 63 -14.89 7.11 12.67
C ASP A 63 -14.05 8.14 11.94
N HIS A 64 -13.09 8.78 12.62
CA HIS A 64 -12.17 9.71 11.97
C HIS A 64 -11.45 9.08 10.77
N GLN A 65 -10.94 7.85 10.91
CA GLN A 65 -10.26 7.17 9.82
C GLN A 65 -11.23 6.82 8.69
N ARG A 66 -12.43 6.32 9.01
CA ARG A 66 -13.47 6.02 8.00
C ARG A 66 -13.90 7.26 7.23
N ASP A 67 -14.19 8.35 7.93
CA ASP A 67 -14.56 9.63 7.33
C ASP A 67 -13.46 10.18 6.43
N LEU A 68 -12.20 10.07 6.87
CA LEU A 68 -11.06 10.50 6.08
C LEU A 68 -10.91 9.68 4.79
N VAL A 69 -10.99 8.34 4.89
CA VAL A 69 -10.90 7.45 3.73
C VAL A 69 -12.02 7.75 2.74
N LYS A 70 -13.26 7.89 3.24
CA LYS A 70 -14.44 8.18 2.43
C LYS A 70 -14.32 9.53 1.72
N LYS A 71 -14.00 10.60 2.46
CA LYS A 71 -13.82 11.96 1.89
C LYS A 71 -12.76 11.99 0.79
N MET A 72 -11.64 11.28 0.97
CA MET A 72 -10.59 11.24 -0.05
C MET A 72 -10.98 10.38 -1.24
N GLY A 73 -11.69 9.27 -1.03
CA GLY A 73 -12.22 8.42 -2.09
C GLY A 73 -13.27 9.14 -2.95
N GLU A 74 -14.21 9.84 -2.34
CA GLU A 74 -15.20 10.68 -3.05
C GLU A 74 -14.51 11.73 -3.92
N MET A 75 -13.48 12.41 -3.38
CA MET A 75 -12.72 13.40 -4.15
C MET A 75 -11.90 12.78 -5.29
N ALA A 76 -11.39 11.56 -5.10
CA ALA A 76 -10.65 10.83 -6.13
C ALA A 76 -11.58 10.39 -7.28
N LEU A 77 -12.77 9.90 -6.94
CA LEU A 77 -13.83 9.59 -7.90
C LEU A 77 -14.25 10.84 -8.70
N GLU A 78 -14.54 11.96 -8.03
CA GLU A 78 -14.86 13.24 -8.67
C GLU A 78 -13.76 13.74 -9.61
N SER A 79 -12.50 13.48 -9.25
CA SER A 79 -11.33 13.93 -9.99
C SER A 79 -10.86 12.94 -11.07
N ASP A 80 -11.51 11.78 -11.19
CA ASP A 80 -11.14 10.69 -12.08
C ASP A 80 -9.65 10.32 -11.93
N ILE A 81 -9.24 10.00 -10.71
CA ILE A 81 -7.84 9.63 -10.38
C ILE A 81 -7.81 8.40 -9.48
N LEU A 82 -6.85 7.50 -9.75
CA LEU A 82 -6.70 6.25 -9.00
C LEU A 82 -6.41 6.52 -7.52
N TYR A 83 -7.14 5.83 -6.64
CA TYR A 83 -7.03 5.96 -5.20
C TYR A 83 -6.46 4.70 -4.54
N ILE A 84 -5.27 4.85 -3.96
CA ILE A 84 -4.58 3.79 -3.23
C ILE A 84 -4.74 4.01 -1.73
N LEU A 85 -5.34 3.06 -1.02
CA LEU A 85 -5.41 3.09 0.44
C LEU A 85 -4.27 2.26 1.04
N GLU A 86 -3.36 2.92 1.76
CA GLU A 86 -2.37 2.26 2.59
C GLU A 86 -2.87 2.11 4.03
N ILE A 87 -2.82 0.88 4.56
CA ILE A 87 -3.27 0.58 5.92
C ILE A 87 -2.11 0.02 6.73
N LEU A 88 -1.80 0.69 7.85
CA LEU A 88 -0.89 0.18 8.88
C LEU A 88 -1.67 -0.16 10.14
N THR A 89 -1.60 -1.42 10.55
CA THR A 89 -2.28 -1.89 11.77
C THR A 89 -1.42 -1.67 13.02
N TYR A 90 -2.03 -1.42 14.17
CA TYR A 90 -1.30 -1.25 15.44
C TYR A 90 -2.14 -1.70 16.64
N GLY A 91 -1.51 -1.75 17.83
CA GLY A 91 -2.19 -2.13 19.07
C GLY A 91 -2.56 -3.62 19.14
N VAL A 92 -1.83 -4.46 18.41
CA VAL A 92 -2.00 -5.93 18.36
C VAL A 92 -0.64 -6.61 18.47
N SER A 93 -0.64 -7.86 18.96
CA SER A 93 0.56 -8.69 18.98
C SER A 93 0.98 -9.13 17.57
N GLU A 94 2.22 -9.60 17.39
CA GLU A 94 2.69 -10.08 16.08
C GLU A 94 1.85 -11.28 15.58
N SER A 95 1.40 -12.16 16.49
CA SER A 95 0.53 -13.30 16.16
C SER A 95 -0.87 -12.89 15.68
N GLU A 96 -1.33 -11.69 16.02
CA GLU A 96 -2.65 -11.17 15.63
C GLU A 96 -2.57 -10.28 14.39
N LYS A 97 -1.36 -10.02 13.87
CA LYS A 97 -1.11 -9.07 12.81
C LYS A 97 -1.87 -9.40 11.52
N THR A 98 -1.83 -10.66 11.11
CA THR A 98 -2.59 -11.16 9.95
C THR A 98 -4.09 -10.90 10.11
N LYS A 99 -4.65 -11.23 11.29
CA LYS A 99 -6.08 -11.00 11.58
C LYS A 99 -6.42 -9.51 11.51
N ALA A 100 -5.59 -8.63 12.07
CA ALA A 100 -5.81 -7.20 12.05
C ALA A 100 -5.78 -6.62 10.62
N VAL A 101 -4.85 -7.07 9.77
CA VAL A 101 -4.77 -6.65 8.37
C VAL A 101 -6.02 -7.09 7.60
N LEU A 102 -6.45 -8.34 7.77
CA LEU A 102 -7.64 -8.87 7.09
C LEU A 102 -8.94 -8.21 7.56
N SER A 103 -9.04 -7.89 8.86
CA SER A 103 -10.14 -7.11 9.45
C SER A 103 -10.24 -5.72 8.80
N ALA A 104 -9.11 -5.01 8.70
CA ALA A 104 -9.06 -3.70 8.08
C ALA A 104 -9.40 -3.75 6.57
N LEU A 105 -8.88 -4.75 5.84
CA LEU A 105 -9.26 -4.97 4.45
C LEU A 105 -10.78 -5.18 4.31
N LYS A 106 -11.38 -6.00 5.19
CA LYS A 106 -12.84 -6.23 5.16
C LYS A 106 -13.63 -4.94 5.39
N GLU A 107 -13.21 -4.11 6.34
CA GLU A 107 -13.84 -2.79 6.58
C GLU A 107 -13.75 -1.90 5.34
N PHE A 108 -12.53 -1.67 4.83
CA PHE A 108 -12.28 -0.67 3.79
C PHE A 108 -12.54 -1.17 2.35
N SER A 109 -12.90 -2.44 2.16
CA SER A 109 -13.29 -3.01 0.87
C SER A 109 -14.69 -2.59 0.40
N ARG A 110 -15.49 -1.96 1.25
CA ARG A 110 -16.79 -1.41 0.88
C ARG A 110 -16.67 -0.39 -0.25
N ASP A 111 -17.67 -0.38 -1.14
CA ASP A 111 -17.62 0.45 -2.35
C ASP A 111 -17.76 1.95 -2.09
N ASP A 112 -18.35 2.35 -0.96
CA ASP A 112 -18.49 3.76 -0.59
C ASP A 112 -17.18 4.44 -0.17
N TYR A 113 -16.09 3.68 -0.07
CA TYR A 113 -14.74 4.23 0.11
C TYR A 113 -13.99 4.49 -1.20
N HIS A 114 -14.49 3.99 -2.33
CA HIS A 114 -13.91 4.20 -3.67
C HIS A 114 -12.42 3.83 -3.79
N VAL A 115 -11.94 2.84 -3.02
CA VAL A 115 -10.55 2.37 -3.09
C VAL A 115 -10.34 1.52 -4.34
N ASP A 116 -9.35 1.89 -5.16
CA ASP A 116 -8.98 1.16 -6.37
C ASP A 116 -7.92 0.08 -6.13
N LEU A 117 -7.05 0.31 -5.14
CA LEU A 117 -5.91 -0.56 -4.80
C LEU A 117 -5.57 -0.47 -3.32
N PHE A 118 -5.43 -1.61 -2.64
CA PHE A 118 -4.92 -1.65 -1.27
C PHE A 118 -3.41 -1.77 -1.22
N LYS A 119 -2.76 -1.02 -0.35
CA LYS A 119 -1.36 -1.21 0.07
C LYS A 119 -1.33 -1.62 1.54
N VAL A 120 -0.89 -2.82 1.84
CA VAL A 120 -0.97 -3.34 3.21
C VAL A 120 0.36 -3.91 3.67
N GLU A 121 0.49 -4.09 4.98
CA GLU A 121 1.52 -4.95 5.55
C GLU A 121 1.38 -6.37 4.98
N PRO A 122 2.47 -7.16 4.92
CA PRO A 122 2.38 -8.55 4.47
C PRO A 122 1.30 -9.30 5.26
N VAL A 123 0.34 -9.91 4.55
CA VAL A 123 -0.73 -10.71 5.16
C VAL A 123 -0.13 -11.93 5.84
N VAL A 124 0.89 -12.52 5.21
CA VAL A 124 1.68 -13.63 5.75
C VAL A 124 3.17 -13.35 5.61
N ARG A 125 3.97 -13.89 6.54
CA ARG A 125 5.43 -13.71 6.58
C ARG A 125 6.24 -15.01 6.50
N GLU A 126 5.67 -16.11 6.95
CA GLU A 126 6.36 -17.41 6.99
C GLU A 126 5.62 -18.47 6.17
N GLU A 127 4.33 -18.67 6.44
CA GLU A 127 3.47 -19.60 5.69
C GLU A 127 2.02 -19.09 5.63
N SER A 128 1.16 -19.73 4.85
CA SER A 128 -0.22 -19.29 4.64
C SER A 128 -1.15 -19.50 5.84
N HIS A 129 -0.77 -20.37 6.79
CA HIS A 129 -1.58 -20.78 7.93
C HIS A 129 -3.04 -21.17 7.56
N GLY A 130 -3.23 -21.77 6.38
CA GLY A 130 -4.54 -22.19 5.89
C GLY A 130 -5.41 -21.08 5.28
N LEU A 131 -4.88 -19.87 5.11
CA LEU A 131 -5.56 -18.82 4.34
C LEU A 131 -5.68 -19.25 2.88
N SER A 132 -6.90 -19.22 2.35
CA SER A 132 -7.17 -19.45 0.94
C SER A 132 -7.22 -18.12 0.17
N ARG A 133 -6.87 -18.18 -1.11
CA ARG A 133 -7.00 -17.04 -2.02
C ARG A 133 -8.43 -16.50 -2.07
N ASP A 134 -9.43 -17.38 -2.07
CA ASP A 134 -10.85 -17.00 -2.12
C ASP A 134 -11.26 -16.19 -0.88
N TYR A 135 -10.74 -16.55 0.30
CA TYR A 135 -10.98 -15.77 1.51
C TYR A 135 -10.33 -14.38 1.44
N ILE A 136 -9.12 -14.28 0.87
CA ILE A 136 -8.47 -12.98 0.62
C ILE A 136 -9.30 -12.12 -0.35
N PHE A 137 -9.89 -12.72 -1.39
CA PHE A 137 -10.79 -12.01 -2.30
C PHE A 137 -12.06 -11.53 -1.60
N ASP A 138 -12.66 -12.33 -0.72
CA ASP A 138 -13.83 -11.89 0.05
C ASP A 138 -13.53 -10.69 0.96
N VAL A 139 -12.37 -10.69 1.65
CA VAL A 139 -12.03 -9.56 2.53
C VAL A 139 -11.55 -8.32 1.78
N THR A 140 -11.06 -8.45 0.55
CA THR A 140 -10.67 -7.31 -0.29
C THR A 140 -11.81 -6.79 -1.16
N GLY A 141 -12.97 -7.45 -1.16
CA GLY A 141 -14.04 -7.19 -2.13
C GLY A 141 -13.59 -7.46 -3.58
N GLY A 142 -12.61 -8.36 -3.76
CA GLY A 142 -12.02 -8.68 -5.06
C GLY A 142 -11.09 -7.61 -5.64
N LYS A 143 -10.85 -6.50 -4.93
CA LYS A 143 -9.96 -5.41 -5.36
C LYS A 143 -8.49 -5.86 -5.29
N PRO A 144 -7.62 -5.35 -6.17
CA PRO A 144 -6.20 -5.67 -6.11
C PRO A 144 -5.59 -5.14 -4.81
N TRP A 145 -4.54 -5.81 -4.38
CA TRP A 145 -3.77 -5.43 -3.21
C TRP A 145 -2.29 -5.72 -3.42
N VAL A 146 -1.44 -4.93 -2.78
CA VAL A 146 0.01 -5.01 -2.84
C VAL A 146 0.60 -4.91 -1.44
N ILE A 147 1.75 -5.53 -1.23
CA ILE A 147 2.42 -5.48 0.07
C ILE A 147 3.50 -4.41 0.13
N LEU A 148 3.66 -3.82 1.31
CA LEU A 148 4.78 -2.94 1.67
C LEU A 148 5.92 -3.72 2.31
N SER A 149 7.13 -3.17 2.24
CA SER A 149 8.34 -3.91 2.66
C SER A 149 8.73 -3.74 4.14
N GLY A 150 8.13 -2.81 4.89
CA GLY A 150 8.42 -2.60 6.31
C GLY A 150 9.88 -2.18 6.66
N GLY A 151 10.80 -2.13 5.70
CA GLY A 151 12.22 -1.87 5.92
C GLY A 151 13.08 -3.12 6.17
N MET A 152 12.58 -4.33 5.89
CA MET A 152 13.36 -5.58 5.99
C MET A 152 14.51 -5.67 4.95
N ASP A 153 15.30 -6.75 4.99
CA ASP A 153 16.30 -7.05 3.96
C ASP A 153 15.64 -7.67 2.70
N VAL A 154 16.36 -7.61 1.58
CA VAL A 154 15.81 -8.00 0.27
C VAL A 154 15.53 -9.50 0.16
N GLU A 155 16.32 -10.36 0.80
CA GLU A 155 16.18 -11.82 0.70
C GLU A 155 15.00 -12.31 1.56
N THR A 156 14.79 -11.70 2.72
CA THR A 156 13.58 -11.92 3.53
C THR A 156 12.35 -11.40 2.79
N PHE A 157 12.40 -10.19 2.23
CA PHE A 157 11.25 -9.64 1.52
C PHE A 157 10.88 -10.46 0.28
N LYS A 158 11.87 -10.98 -0.46
CA LYS A 158 11.66 -11.84 -1.61
C LYS A 158 10.73 -13.02 -1.27
N LYS A 159 11.02 -13.76 -0.19
CA LYS A 159 10.20 -14.90 0.26
C LYS A 159 8.78 -14.48 0.61
N ILE A 160 8.65 -13.33 1.28
CA ILE A 160 7.35 -12.78 1.68
C ILE A 160 6.52 -12.37 0.45
N VAL A 161 7.15 -11.79 -0.57
CA VAL A 161 6.49 -11.47 -1.84
C VAL A 161 5.95 -12.72 -2.50
N GLU A 162 6.75 -13.78 -2.61
CA GLU A 162 6.35 -15.07 -3.20
C GLU A 162 5.08 -15.61 -2.50
N LEU A 163 5.10 -15.69 -1.15
CA LEU A 163 3.96 -16.17 -0.36
C LEU A 163 2.69 -15.34 -0.55
N ASN A 164 2.79 -14.01 -0.55
CA ASN A 164 1.62 -13.15 -0.69
C ASN A 164 1.08 -13.14 -2.13
N CYS A 165 1.94 -13.32 -3.14
CA CYS A 165 1.51 -13.49 -4.54
C CYS A 165 0.75 -14.81 -4.72
N GLU A 166 1.16 -15.90 -4.06
CA GLU A 166 0.38 -17.14 -4.04
C GLU A 166 -1.04 -16.95 -3.48
N LEU A 167 -1.19 -16.06 -2.49
CA LEU A 167 -2.49 -15.66 -1.93
C LEU A 167 -3.26 -14.61 -2.77
N GLY A 168 -2.73 -14.21 -3.93
CA GLY A 168 -3.42 -13.34 -4.88
C GLY A 168 -3.03 -11.86 -4.82
N ALA A 169 -1.91 -11.49 -4.18
CA ALA A 169 -1.37 -10.14 -4.27
C ALA A 169 -1.04 -9.78 -5.73
N SER A 170 -1.27 -8.53 -6.09
CA SER A 170 -0.98 -7.97 -7.42
C SER A 170 0.42 -7.36 -7.54
N GLY A 171 1.27 -7.54 -6.52
CA GLY A 171 2.66 -7.08 -6.51
C GLY A 171 3.05 -6.37 -5.22
N VAL A 172 3.90 -5.34 -5.33
CA VAL A 172 4.45 -4.61 -4.19
C VAL A 172 4.45 -3.10 -4.40
N LEU A 173 4.38 -2.36 -3.30
CA LEU A 173 4.77 -0.95 -3.22
C LEU A 173 5.87 -0.81 -2.17
N ALA A 174 7.11 -1.03 -2.61
CA ALA A 174 8.29 -1.15 -1.77
C ALA A 174 9.24 0.06 -1.93
N GLY A 175 9.87 0.47 -0.83
CA GLY A 175 10.83 1.59 -0.81
C GLY A 175 12.11 1.20 -0.11
N ARG A 176 12.12 1.27 1.22
CA ARG A 176 13.32 1.06 2.06
C ARG A 176 14.11 -0.20 1.75
N VAL A 177 13.45 -1.32 1.43
CA VAL A 177 14.15 -2.58 1.06
C VAL A 177 15.04 -2.43 -0.18
N ILE A 178 14.74 -1.47 -1.06
CA ILE A 178 15.49 -1.21 -2.29
C ILE A 178 16.67 -0.27 -2.02
N TRP A 179 16.41 0.87 -1.36
CA TRP A 179 17.35 2.00 -1.38
C TRP A 179 17.81 2.51 0.00
N LYS A 180 17.33 1.98 1.13
CA LYS A 180 17.65 2.54 2.47
C LYS A 180 19.16 2.65 2.76
N ASP A 181 19.95 1.69 2.29
CA ASP A 181 21.39 1.67 2.55
C ASP A 181 22.15 2.71 1.74
N SER A 182 21.55 3.26 0.67
CA SER A 182 22.13 4.38 -0.08
C SER A 182 22.25 5.66 0.76
N VAL A 183 21.37 5.82 1.77
CA VAL A 183 21.33 7.00 2.64
C VAL A 183 22.64 7.16 3.44
N ARG A 184 23.39 6.07 3.65
CA ARG A 184 24.71 6.10 4.30
C ARG A 184 25.76 6.87 3.48
N TYR A 185 25.50 7.12 2.20
CA TYR A 185 26.38 7.82 1.26
C TYR A 185 25.85 9.22 0.92
N VAL A 186 24.98 9.82 1.74
CA VAL A 186 24.39 11.13 1.43
C VAL A 186 25.44 12.24 1.24
N ASP A 187 26.58 12.13 1.92
CA ASP A 187 27.72 13.06 1.80
C ASP A 187 28.68 12.71 0.64
N ASP A 188 28.42 11.62 -0.10
CA ASP A 188 29.20 11.15 -1.25
C ASP A 188 28.25 10.77 -2.41
N PRO A 189 27.83 11.77 -3.22
CA PRO A 189 26.86 11.56 -4.29
C PRO A 189 27.28 10.50 -5.32
N ASP A 190 28.58 10.37 -5.60
CA ASP A 190 29.10 9.39 -6.55
C ASP A 190 28.95 7.97 -6.01
N ARG A 191 29.23 7.74 -4.72
CA ARG A 191 28.97 6.45 -4.07
C ARG A 191 27.49 6.16 -3.94
N MET A 192 26.67 7.16 -3.65
CA MET A 192 25.22 7.01 -3.59
C MET A 192 24.65 6.58 -4.95
N ASP A 193 25.07 7.25 -6.03
CA ASP A 193 24.69 6.92 -7.41
C ASP A 193 25.17 5.52 -7.81
N LEU A 194 26.42 5.16 -7.47
CA LEU A 194 26.95 3.82 -7.71
C LEU A 194 26.13 2.76 -6.98
N PHE A 195 25.75 2.98 -5.71
CA PHE A 195 24.90 2.06 -4.96
C PHE A 195 23.55 1.89 -5.66
N LEU A 196 22.89 2.98 -6.05
CA LEU A 196 21.59 2.94 -6.70
C LEU A 196 21.63 2.21 -8.04
N LYS A 197 22.68 2.43 -8.84
CA LYS A 197 22.91 1.77 -10.15
C LYS A 197 23.32 0.30 -10.05
N THR A 198 23.77 -0.16 -8.88
CA THR A 198 24.24 -1.54 -8.68
C THR A 198 23.32 -2.29 -7.70
N THR A 199 23.51 -2.12 -6.40
CA THR A 199 22.73 -2.78 -5.34
C THR A 199 21.25 -2.43 -5.43
N GLY A 200 20.90 -1.17 -5.68
CA GLY A 200 19.50 -0.73 -5.85
C GLY A 200 18.82 -1.47 -7.02
N VAL A 201 19.44 -1.48 -8.20
CA VAL A 201 18.97 -2.24 -9.38
C VAL A 201 18.86 -3.73 -9.09
N ARG A 202 19.88 -4.33 -8.44
CA ARG A 202 19.83 -5.74 -8.02
C ARG A 202 18.62 -6.02 -7.13
N ASN A 203 18.34 -5.14 -6.16
CA ASN A 203 17.22 -5.31 -5.23
C ASN A 203 15.87 -5.26 -5.97
N VAL A 204 15.71 -4.32 -6.92
CA VAL A 204 14.53 -4.25 -7.79
C VAL A 204 14.36 -5.55 -8.58
N GLU A 205 15.43 -6.08 -9.19
CA GLU A 205 15.36 -7.31 -9.97
C GLU A 205 15.01 -8.56 -9.15
N ILE A 206 15.52 -8.65 -7.92
CA ILE A 206 15.15 -9.73 -6.98
C ILE A 206 13.64 -9.69 -6.71
N ILE A 207 13.12 -8.51 -6.38
CA ILE A 207 11.70 -8.30 -6.08
C ILE A 207 10.84 -8.55 -7.32
N ARG A 208 11.27 -8.08 -8.50
CA ARG A 208 10.56 -8.32 -9.76
C ARG A 208 10.42 -9.81 -10.07
N ARG A 209 11.46 -10.61 -9.81
CA ARG A 209 11.42 -12.07 -9.99
C ARG A 209 10.51 -12.75 -8.97
N ALA A 210 10.49 -12.27 -7.73
CA ALA A 210 9.62 -12.77 -6.66
C ALA A 210 8.13 -12.58 -6.98
N MET A 211 7.79 -11.54 -7.75
CA MET A 211 6.42 -11.27 -8.21
C MET A 211 5.99 -12.13 -9.42
N SER A 212 6.67 -13.23 -9.73
CA SER A 212 6.32 -14.09 -10.88
C SER A 212 4.90 -14.66 -10.83
N LEU A 213 4.36 -14.84 -9.62
CA LEU A 213 3.00 -15.29 -9.35
C LEU A 213 2.02 -14.15 -9.02
N ALA A 214 2.44 -12.89 -9.13
CA ALA A 214 1.58 -11.76 -8.84
C ALA A 214 0.37 -11.76 -9.79
N LEU A 215 -0.83 -11.60 -9.22
CA LEU A 215 -2.07 -11.59 -9.98
C LEU A 215 -2.20 -10.24 -10.72
N PRO A 216 -2.23 -10.20 -12.06
CA PRO A 216 -2.42 -8.94 -12.78
C PRO A 216 -3.70 -8.24 -12.30
N TYR A 217 -3.64 -6.94 -12.03
CA TYR A 217 -4.75 -6.21 -11.39
C TYR A 217 -6.08 -6.35 -12.14
N HIS A 218 -6.06 -6.39 -13.48
CA HIS A 218 -7.25 -6.53 -14.31
C HIS A 218 -7.84 -7.95 -14.27
N GLN A 219 -7.15 -8.91 -13.67
CA GLN A 219 -7.65 -10.27 -13.47
C GLN A 219 -8.17 -10.51 -12.05
N THR A 220 -8.10 -9.52 -11.15
CA THR A 220 -8.74 -9.64 -9.84
C THR A 220 -10.26 -9.64 -10.00
N PRO A 221 -11.03 -10.29 -9.11
CA PRO A 221 -12.47 -10.44 -9.28
C PRO A 221 -13.19 -9.12 -9.56
N TYR A 222 -12.86 -8.07 -8.81
CA TYR A 222 -13.50 -6.75 -8.95
C TYR A 222 -13.41 -6.19 -10.37
N TYR A 223 -12.22 -6.13 -10.96
CA TYR A 223 -12.03 -5.56 -12.30
C TYR A 223 -12.40 -6.52 -13.43
N LYS A 224 -12.28 -7.84 -13.20
CA LYS A 224 -12.70 -8.84 -14.17
C LYS A 224 -14.19 -8.73 -14.46
N ASP A 225 -14.99 -8.54 -13.42
CA ASP A 225 -16.44 -8.45 -13.55
C ASP A 225 -16.88 -7.13 -14.23
N ILE A 226 -16.17 -6.02 -13.96
CA ILE A 226 -16.40 -4.72 -14.62
C ILE A 226 -16.04 -4.74 -16.11
N MET A 227 -15.01 -5.48 -16.53
CA MET A 227 -14.61 -5.53 -17.95
C MET A 227 -15.52 -6.42 -18.81
N ILE A 228 -16.35 -7.27 -18.19
CA ILE A 228 -17.29 -8.16 -18.89
C ILE A 228 -18.70 -7.55 -18.98
N SER A 229 -19.01 -6.56 -18.12
CA SER A 229 -20.26 -5.78 -18.13
C SER A 229 -20.26 -4.65 -19.15
#